data_AF-A0A839T4S7-F1
#
_entry.id   AF-A0A839T4S7-F1
#
_cell.length_a   1.000
_cell.length_b   1.000
_cell.length_c   1.000
_cell.angle_alpha   90.00
_cell.angle_beta   90.00
_cell.angle_gamma   90.00
#
_symmetry.space_group_name_H-M   'P 1'
#
loop_
_entity.id
_entity.type
_entity.pdbx_description
1 polymer ?
#
loop_
_entity_poly.entity_id
_entity_poly.type
_entity_poly.pdbx_seq_one_letter_code
_entity_poly.pdbx_strand_id
1 'polypeptide(L)' 'MYVNENFAEALLYIALMIVTPALWKMSRILLRYVFNRYIAADEIVVVYKRRGMVVETRRIKATGYVVDQLKQLKDRA' A
#
# COMPACT_ATOMS: atom_id res chain seq x y z
N MET A 1 -42.45 -10.10 16.97
CA MET A 1 -42.26 -9.97 15.51
C MET A 1 -41.27 -11.04 15.10
N TYR A 2 -41.77 -12.19 14.63
CA TYR A 2 -40.89 -13.29 14.20
C TYR A 2 -40.43 -12.98 12.79
N VAL A 3 -39.16 -12.63 12.62
CA VAL A 3 -38.57 -12.46 11.29
C VAL A 3 -38.48 -13.87 10.70
N ASN A 4 -39.12 -14.08 9.56
CA ASN A 4 -39.04 -15.34 8.82
C ASN A 4 -37.57 -15.63 8.48
N GLU A 5 -37.05 -16.78 8.90
CA GLU A 5 -35.63 -17.15 8.73
C GLU A 5 -35.18 -17.05 7.28
N ASN A 6 -36.04 -17.48 6.34
CA ASN A 6 -35.77 -17.39 4.90
C ASN A 6 -35.63 -15.94 4.41
N PHE A 7 -36.35 -15.00 5.03
CA PHE A 7 -36.27 -13.59 4.69
C PHE A 7 -34.98 -12.96 5.21
N ALA A 8 -34.53 -13.35 6.41
CA ALA A 8 -33.26 -12.90 6.95
C ALA A 8 -32.07 -13.43 6.13
N GLU A 9 -32.11 -14.70 5.71
CA GLU A 9 -31.09 -15.28 4.82
C GLU A 9 -31.04 -14.58 3.46
N ALA A 10 -32.20 -14.33 2.83
CA ALA A 10 -32.26 -13.62 1.56
C ALA A 10 -31.64 -12.21 1.64
N LEU A 11 -31.93 -11.47 2.71
CA LEU A 11 -31.34 -10.15 2.96
C LEU A 11 -29.83 -10.22 3.16
N LEU A 12 -29.35 -11.25 3.86
CA LEU A 12 -27.91 -11.46 4.08
C LEU A 12 -27.19 -11.72 2.75
N TYR A 13 -27.75 -12.55 1.87
CA TYR A 13 -27.16 -12.79 0.55
C TYR A 13 -27.12 -11.54 -0.32
N ILE A 14 -28.17 -10.71 -0.30
CA ILE A 14 -28.21 -9.44 -1.03
C ILE A 14 -27.14 -8.48 -0.48
N ALA A 15 -27.03 -8.38 0.85
CA ALA A 15 -26.00 -7.55 1.48
C ALA A 15 -24.60 -8.01 1.11
N LEU A 16 -24.34 -9.33 1.10
CA LEU A 16 -23.07 -9.89 0.67
C LEU A 16 -22.77 -9.58 -0.80
N MET A 17 -23.75 -9.69 -1.71
CA MET A 17 -23.56 -9.33 -3.12
C MET A 17 -23.14 -7.87 -3.29
N ILE A 18 -23.71 -6.94 -2.52
CA ILE A 18 -23.38 -5.51 -2.58
C ILE A 18 -21.99 -5.23 -1.98
N VAL A 19 -21.62 -5.94 -0.91
CA VAL A 19 -20.37 -5.72 -0.18
C VAL A 19 -19.17 -6.40 -0.87
N THR A 20 -19.40 -7.49 -1.61
CA THR A 20 -18.34 -8.28 -2.28
C THR A 20 -17.41 -7.43 -3.18
N PRO A 21 -17.91 -6.53 -4.05
CA PRO A 21 -17.04 -5.67 -4.86
C PRO A 21 -16.15 -4.74 -4.04
N ALA A 22 -16.66 -4.23 -2.92
CA ALA A 22 -15.91 -3.36 -2.02
C ALA A 22 -14.81 -4.15 -1.29
N LEU A 23 -15.13 -5.35 -0.78
CA LEU A 23 -14.17 -6.26 -0.17
C LEU A 23 -13.09 -6.68 -1.17
N TRP A 24 -13.46 -6.96 -2.43
CA TRP A 24 -12.49 -7.29 -3.47
C TRP A 24 -11.50 -6.14 -3.70
N LYS A 25 -11.99 -4.91 -3.85
CA LYS A 25 -11.12 -3.72 -3.99
C LYS A 25 -10.20 -3.54 -2.78
N MET A 26 -10.73 -3.68 -1.57
CA MET A 26 -9.92 -3.56 -0.35
C MET A 26 -8.85 -4.65 -0.26
N SER A 27 -9.21 -5.90 -0.54
CA SER A 27 -8.25 -7.02 -0.53
C SER A 27 -7.10 -6.79 -1.50
N ARG A 28 -7.37 -6.27 -2.70
CA ARG A 28 -6.36 -5.94 -3.71
C ARG A 28 -5.41 -4.83 -3.24
N ILE A 29 -5.93 -3.79 -2.61
CA ILE A 29 -5.12 -2.69 -2.06
C ILE A 29 -4.24 -3.21 -0.92
N LEU A 30 -4.82 -4.01 -0.02
CA LEU A 30 -4.12 -4.56 1.13
C LEU A 30 -3.02 -5.54 0.70
N LEU A 31 -3.30 -6.42 -0.25
CA LEU A 31 -2.28 -7.27 -0.87
C LEU A 31 -1.18 -6.43 -1.50
N ARG A 32 -1.51 -5.43 -2.33
CA ARG A 32 -0.48 -4.55 -2.91
C ARG A 32 0.36 -3.87 -1.84
N TYR A 33 -0.24 -3.41 -0.75
CA TYR A 33 0.47 -2.79 0.36
C TYR A 33 1.41 -3.77 1.05
N VAL A 34 0.92 -4.96 1.41
CA VAL A 34 1.71 -6.00 2.09
C VAL A 34 2.85 -6.47 1.20
N PHE A 35 2.58 -6.77 -0.08
CA PHE A 35 3.61 -7.18 -1.02
C PHE A 35 4.66 -6.06 -1.23
N ASN A 36 4.24 -4.81 -1.43
CA ASN A 36 5.20 -3.70 -1.58
C ASN A 36 5.97 -3.40 -0.29
N ARG A 37 5.42 -3.71 0.88
CA ARG A 37 6.08 -3.42 2.16
C ARG A 37 7.04 -4.52 2.59
N TYR A 38 6.69 -5.78 2.36
CA TYR A 38 7.42 -6.93 2.90
C TYR A 38 8.14 -7.76 1.84
N ILE A 39 7.70 -7.71 0.58
CA ILE A 39 8.23 -8.55 -0.50
C ILE A 39 9.05 -7.72 -1.51
N ALA A 40 8.69 -6.45 -1.73
CA ALA A 40 9.51 -5.57 -2.55
C ALA A 40 10.79 -5.18 -1.80
N ALA A 41 11.88 -5.88 -2.13
CA ALA A 41 13.23 -5.60 -1.68
C ALA A 41 13.96 -4.65 -2.66
N ASP A 42 13.23 -3.68 -3.23
CA ASP A 42 13.83 -2.74 -4.16
C ASP A 42 14.77 -1.80 -3.39
N GLU A 43 15.99 -1.62 -3.89
CA GLU A 43 16.94 -0.65 -3.33
C GLU A 43 16.99 0.57 -4.23
N ILE A 44 16.72 1.74 -3.66
CA ILE A 44 16.85 3.01 -4.37
C ILE A 44 18.23 3.58 -4.10
N VAL A 45 18.98 3.79 -5.17
CA VAL A 45 20.33 4.37 -5.15
C VAL A 45 20.21 5.86 -5.43
N VAL A 46 20.37 6.70 -4.41
CA VAL A 46 20.44 8.15 -4.54
C VAL A 46 21.89 8.56 -4.75
N VAL A 47 22.18 9.18 -5.90
CA VAL A 47 23.52 9.65 -6.26
C VAL A 47 23.56 11.17 -6.19
N TYR A 48 24.31 11.73 -5.25
CA TYR A 48 24.54 13.16 -5.12
C TYR A 48 25.72 13.57 -5.98
N LYS A 49 25.49 14.51 -6.91
CA LYS A 49 26.53 15.07 -7.79
C LYS A 49 26.75 16.55 -7.50
N ARG A 50 28.01 16.99 -7.44
CA ARG A 50 28.40 18.41 -7.35
C ARG A 50 29.44 18.70 -8.43
N ARG A 51 29.17 19.70 -9.28
CA ARG A 51 30.02 20.06 -10.42
C ARG A 51 30.36 18.86 -11.34
N GLY A 52 29.38 18.01 -11.61
CA GLY A 52 29.54 16.83 -12.48
C GLY A 52 30.20 15.62 -11.82
N MET A 53 30.84 15.77 -10.65
CA MET A 53 31.43 14.67 -9.90
C MET A 53 30.43 14.07 -8.92
N VAL A 54 30.41 12.74 -8.80
CA VAL A 54 29.64 12.02 -7.78
C VAL A 54 30.32 12.23 -6.44
N VAL A 55 29.63 12.88 -5.51
CA VAL A 55 30.15 13.21 -4.17
C VAL A 55 29.70 12.19 -3.14
N GLU A 56 28.50 11.64 -3.31
CA GLU A 56 27.94 10.68 -2.36
C GLU A 56 26.95 9.74 -3.06
N THR A 57 26.93 8.47 -2.65
CA THR A 57 25.93 7.50 -3.09
C THR A 57 25.30 6.84 -1.87
N ARG A 58 23.99 7.03 -1.68
CA ARG A 58 23.22 6.43 -0.59
C ARG A 58 22.27 5.38 -1.13
N ARG A 59 22.29 4.18 -0.54
CA ARG A 59 21.35 3.11 -0.84
C ARG A 59 20.25 3.11 0.21
N ILE A 60 19.01 3.28 -0.21
CA ILE A 60 17.83 3.31 0.66
C ILE A 60 16.99 2.09 0.30
N LYS A 61 16.74 1.22 1.28
CA LYS A 61 15.82 0.09 1.09
C LYS A 61 14.41 0.65 0.90
N ALA A 62 13.81 0.43 -0.26
CA ALA A 62 12.51 0.93 -0.66
C ALA A 62 11.37 0.10 -0.06
N THR A 63 11.44 -0.23 1.23
CA THR A 63 10.30 -0.82 1.93
C THR A 63 9.26 0.27 2.19
N GLY A 64 8.30 0.39 1.28
CA GLY A 64 6.97 0.98 1.47
C GLY A 64 6.83 2.50 1.63
N TYR A 65 7.87 3.26 1.96
CA TYR A 65 7.73 4.69 2.31
C TYR A 65 8.80 5.60 1.72
N VAL A 66 9.20 5.32 0.47
CA VAL A 66 10.22 6.12 -0.23
C VAL A 66 9.80 7.60 -0.31
N VAL A 67 8.53 7.89 -0.54
CA VAL A 67 8.05 9.28 -0.69
C VAL A 67 8.17 10.06 0.62
N ASP A 68 7.79 9.47 1.76
CA ASP A 68 7.89 10.14 3.07
C ASP A 68 9.33 10.19 3.57
N GLN A 69 10.16 9.17 3.28
CA GLN A 69 11.59 9.17 3.64
C GLN A 69 12.40 10.15 2.80
N LEU A 70 12.12 10.27 1.49
CA LEU A 70 12.74 11.27 0.63
C LEU A 70 12.32 12.69 1.04
N LYS A 71 11.06 12.88 1.46
CA LYS A 71 10.58 14.17 1.97
C LYS A 71 11.30 14.57 3.26
N GLN A 72 11.45 13.63 4.21
CA GLN A 72 12.23 13.87 5.43
C GLN A 72 13.72 14.14 5.17
N LEU A 73 14.32 13.50 4.16
CA LEU A 73 15.72 13.74 3.78
C LEU A 73 15.90 15.10 3.10
N LYS A 74 14.91 15.55 2.32
CA LYS A 74 14.92 16.88 1.69
C LYS A 74 14.82 18.01 2.71
N ASP A 75 14.01 17.84 3.76
CA ASP A 75 13.82 18.88 4.79
C ASP A 75 15.00 18.98 5.78
N ARG A 76 15.94 18.02 5.76
CA ARG A 76 17.14 18.00 6.63
C ARG A 76 18.44 18.44 5.93
N ALA A 77 18.39 18.72 4.62
CA ALA A 77 19.54 19.12 3.80
C ALA A 77 19.48 20.62 3.46
#